data_AF-A0A3P7NU87-F1
#
_entry.id   AF-A0A3P7NU87-F1
#
_cell.length_a   1.000
_cell.length_b   1.000
_cell.length_c   1.000
_cell.angle_alpha   90.00
_cell.angle_beta   90.00
_cell.angle_gamma   90.00
#
_symmetry.space_group_name_H-M   'P 1'
#
loop_
_entity.id
_entity.type
_entity.pdbx_description
1 polymer ?
#
loop_
_entity_poly.entity_id
_entity_poly.type
_entity_poly.pdbx_seq_one_letter_code
_entity_poly.pdbx_strand_id
1 'polypeptide(L)'
;MYSPEPIEAEEVLGAYDGCKLILNNALPVDCRLKITNFRLHLFVKSTVPNSINRGAWSFKCIPLCTIQSLEKKLSYKGLKAMGIIIVCKDVRIVKLILSDSAKGIDAFRQLNDLIFPAFRSRELFAYAFGRKCLEENRFLADGWDVYDPTSEYHRQNIVNNGWRISAVNEDYSFCDTYPSLLAVPVDVPDELLIQSAPHRANFRVPALSWLHPESRASLTRASQPMVGLHNRRNSADEQLIELIRRANANTSDLLILDARPQRVALANVAKGGGVENISYYRDITCKFMGIQNIHAMRASQT
;
A
#
# COMPACT_ATOMS: atom_id res chain seq x y z
N MET A 1 -5.60 -11.69 20.30
CA MET A 1 -5.30 -12.08 18.90
C MET A 1 -4.03 -12.91 18.74
N TYR A 2 -3.12 -12.98 19.74
CA TYR A 2 -1.97 -13.88 19.73
C TYR A 2 -2.28 -15.18 20.48
N SER A 3 -3.09 -16.04 19.86
CA SER A 3 -3.33 -17.40 20.35
C SER A 3 -2.25 -18.34 19.81
N PRO A 4 -1.75 -19.30 20.62
CA PRO A 4 -0.93 -20.40 20.13
C PRO A 4 -1.71 -21.38 19.25
N GLU A 5 -3.04 -21.34 19.31
CA GLU A 5 -3.90 -22.14 18.44
C GLU A 5 -4.06 -21.47 17.06
N PRO A 6 -4.04 -22.26 15.98
CA PRO A 6 -4.39 -21.78 14.65
C PRO A 6 -5.76 -21.12 14.65
N ILE A 7 -5.90 -20.01 13.94
CA ILE A 7 -7.23 -19.45 13.66
C ILE A 7 -7.92 -20.28 12.56
N GLU A 8 -9.18 -19.98 12.33
CA GLU A 8 -9.99 -20.58 11.28
C GLU A 8 -9.28 -20.44 9.91
N ALA A 9 -9.30 -21.51 9.12
CA ALA A 9 -8.52 -21.68 7.88
C ALA A 9 -6.98 -21.66 8.01
N GLU A 10 -6.41 -21.49 9.22
CA GLU A 10 -4.98 -21.57 9.43
C GLU A 10 -4.53 -23.04 9.54
N GLU A 11 -3.70 -23.46 8.59
CA GLU A 11 -3.19 -24.83 8.48
C GLU A 11 -1.71 -24.88 8.87
N VAL A 12 -1.32 -25.84 9.70
CA VAL A 12 0.10 -26.10 10.00
C VAL A 12 0.73 -26.86 8.83
N LEU A 13 1.75 -26.26 8.22
CA LEU A 13 2.47 -26.81 7.06
C LEU A 13 3.78 -27.50 7.45
N GLY A 14 4.40 -27.04 8.55
CA GLY A 14 5.63 -27.64 9.07
C GLY A 14 5.79 -27.36 10.56
N ALA A 15 6.39 -28.29 11.28
CA ALA A 15 6.73 -28.16 12.70
C ALA A 15 8.15 -28.66 12.96
N TYR A 16 8.94 -27.86 13.65
CA TYR A 16 10.37 -28.07 13.86
C TYR A 16 10.73 -27.82 15.33
N ASP A 17 11.11 -28.90 16.00
CA ASP A 17 11.67 -28.87 17.34
C ASP A 17 13.19 -28.72 17.32
N GLY A 18 13.79 -28.40 18.47
CA GLY A 18 15.24 -28.25 18.61
C GLY A 18 15.79 -27.01 17.90
N CYS A 19 14.94 -26.01 17.65
CA CYS A 19 15.37 -24.74 17.08
C CYS A 19 16.00 -23.87 18.17
N LYS A 20 16.96 -23.03 17.79
CA LYS A 20 17.35 -21.86 18.58
C LYS A 20 16.84 -20.60 17.91
N LEU A 21 16.36 -19.67 18.72
CA LEU A 21 15.93 -18.35 18.28
C LEU A 21 16.93 -17.31 18.80
N ILE A 22 17.33 -16.38 17.95
CA ILE A 22 18.06 -15.17 18.34
C ILE A 22 17.19 -13.97 17.97
N LEU A 23 16.79 -13.21 19.00
CA LEU A 23 16.09 -11.94 18.87
C LEU A 23 17.05 -10.81 19.22
N ASN A 24 17.08 -9.75 18.40
CA ASN A 24 17.83 -8.52 18.70
C ASN A 24 19.29 -8.73 19.14
N ASN A 25 19.98 -9.71 18.54
CA ASN A 25 21.36 -10.10 18.87
C ASN A 25 21.59 -10.58 20.32
N ALA A 26 20.54 -11.03 21.01
CA ALA A 26 20.65 -11.71 22.30
C ALA A 26 21.26 -13.13 22.15
N LEU A 27 21.52 -13.79 23.29
CA LEU A 27 21.95 -15.18 23.31
C LEU A 27 20.88 -16.11 22.69
N PRO A 28 21.27 -17.19 22.00
CA PRO A 28 20.32 -18.14 21.43
C PRO A 28 19.46 -18.82 22.52
N VAL A 29 18.15 -18.80 22.34
CA VAL A 29 17.19 -19.43 23.26
C VAL A 29 16.49 -20.61 22.60
N ASP A 30 16.12 -21.64 23.37
CA ASP A 30 15.36 -22.77 22.83
C ASP A 30 14.02 -22.31 22.27
N CYS A 31 13.69 -22.80 21.07
CA CYS A 31 12.47 -22.49 20.37
C CYS A 31 11.89 -23.72 19.68
N ARG A 32 10.56 -23.78 19.57
CA ARG A 32 9.86 -24.64 18.62
C ARG A 32 9.22 -23.76 17.57
N LEU A 33 9.39 -24.13 16.31
CA LEU A 33 8.85 -23.41 15.15
C LEU A 33 7.69 -24.20 14.59
N LYS A 34 6.53 -23.56 14.38
CA LYS A 34 5.55 -24.04 13.41
C LYS A 34 5.39 -23.01 12.29
N ILE A 35 5.30 -23.48 11.06
CA ILE A 35 5.00 -22.68 9.88
C ILE A 35 3.55 -23.00 9.53
N THR A 36 2.71 -21.97 9.43
CA THR A 36 1.35 -22.11 8.91
C THR A 36 1.23 -21.42 7.55
N ASN A 37 0.07 -21.56 6.90
CA ASN A 37 -0.28 -20.77 5.71
C ASN A 37 -0.50 -19.26 6.00
N PHE A 38 -0.40 -18.80 7.26
CA PHE A 38 -0.64 -17.41 7.65
C PHE A 38 0.54 -16.76 8.39
N ARG A 39 1.18 -17.47 9.31
CA ARG A 39 2.19 -16.93 10.23
C ARG A 39 3.18 -17.99 10.71
N LEU A 40 4.31 -17.52 11.21
CA LEU A 40 5.20 -18.34 12.03
C LEU A 40 4.71 -18.35 13.47
N HIS A 41 4.65 -19.53 14.05
CA HIS A 41 4.42 -19.75 15.48
C HIS A 41 5.77 -20.08 16.11
N LEU A 42 6.21 -19.22 17.03
CA LEU A 42 7.47 -19.36 17.75
C LEU A 42 7.17 -19.57 19.23
N PHE A 43 7.36 -20.79 19.70
CA PHE A 43 7.29 -21.11 21.12
C PHE A 43 8.69 -20.99 21.69
N VAL A 44 8.92 -20.04 22.59
CA VAL A 44 10.25 -19.67 23.08
C VAL A 44 10.37 -20.01 24.56
N LYS A 45 11.39 -20.79 24.93
CA LYS A 45 11.66 -21.18 26.32
C LYS A 45 12.31 -20.02 27.09
N SER A 46 11.77 -19.70 28.26
CA SER A 46 12.31 -18.67 29.15
C SER A 46 13.73 -19.03 29.63
N THR A 47 14.64 -18.06 29.54
CA THR A 47 16.03 -18.17 30.01
C THR A 47 16.31 -17.35 31.27
N VAL A 48 15.31 -16.70 31.87
CA VAL A 48 15.49 -15.83 33.05
C VAL A 48 15.89 -16.67 34.28
N PRO A 49 17.10 -16.47 34.86
CA PRO A 49 17.64 -17.37 35.88
C PRO A 49 16.86 -17.42 37.21
N ASN A 50 16.06 -16.40 37.55
CA ASN A 50 15.39 -16.27 38.85
C ASN A 50 13.88 -15.96 38.76
N SER A 51 13.21 -16.31 37.65
CA SER A 51 11.76 -16.20 37.58
C SER A 51 11.09 -17.45 38.16
N ILE A 52 9.92 -17.28 38.79
CA ILE A 52 8.99 -18.37 39.20
C ILE A 52 8.64 -19.28 37.99
N ASN A 53 8.90 -18.81 36.77
CA ASN A 53 8.60 -19.43 35.48
C ASN A 53 9.84 -20.01 34.76
N ARG A 54 10.87 -20.45 35.49
CA ARG A 54 12.07 -21.07 34.87
C ARG A 54 11.65 -22.31 34.06
N GLY A 55 11.89 -22.29 32.75
CA GLY A 55 11.46 -23.35 31.83
C GLY A 55 10.07 -23.18 31.21
N ALA A 56 9.33 -22.12 31.55
CA ALA A 56 8.07 -21.79 30.90
C ALA A 56 8.28 -21.41 29.42
N TRP A 57 7.30 -21.72 28.59
CA TRP A 57 7.28 -21.37 27.18
C TRP A 57 6.42 -20.14 26.95
N SER A 58 6.92 -19.20 26.15
CA SER A 58 6.18 -18.02 25.70
C SER A 58 5.87 -18.14 24.21
N PHE A 59 4.71 -17.65 23.78
CA PHE A 59 4.32 -17.65 22.38
C PHE A 59 4.63 -16.30 21.72
N LYS A 60 5.24 -16.36 20.54
CA LYS A 60 5.44 -15.22 19.64
C LYS A 60 4.97 -15.63 18.24
N CYS A 61 4.52 -14.68 17.44
CA CYS A 61 4.22 -14.95 16.04
C CYS A 61 4.78 -13.89 15.08
N ILE A 62 5.00 -14.31 13.84
CA ILE A 62 5.42 -13.45 12.74
C ILE A 62 4.48 -13.71 11.56
N PRO A 63 3.56 -12.79 11.24
CA PRO A 63 2.71 -12.94 10.06
C PRO A 63 3.56 -13.04 8.79
N LEU A 64 3.25 -14.00 7.92
CA LEU A 64 4.04 -14.22 6.70
C LEU A 64 4.06 -12.97 5.81
N CYS A 65 2.98 -12.19 5.77
CA CYS A 65 2.90 -10.95 5.01
C CYS A 65 3.89 -9.86 5.49
N THR A 66 4.37 -9.96 6.74
CA THR A 66 5.39 -9.06 7.29
C THR A 66 6.79 -9.49 6.89
N ILE A 67 7.01 -10.71 6.40
CA ILE A 67 8.34 -11.14 5.97
C ILE A 67 8.67 -10.43 4.64
N GLN A 68 9.82 -9.75 4.61
CA GLN A 68 10.34 -9.05 3.44
C GLN A 68 11.33 -9.92 2.67
N SER A 69 12.24 -10.58 3.38
CA SER A 69 13.26 -11.44 2.78
C SER A 69 13.71 -12.55 3.74
N LEU A 70 14.31 -13.57 3.15
CA LEU A 70 14.92 -14.69 3.85
C LEU A 70 16.37 -14.83 3.39
N GLU A 71 17.28 -15.07 4.32
CA GLU A 71 18.65 -15.44 4.02
C GLU A 71 18.99 -16.78 4.67
N LYS A 72 19.61 -17.66 3.89
CA LYS A 72 20.14 -18.94 4.36
C LYS A 72 21.59 -18.76 4.79
N LYS A 73 21.93 -19.22 5.99
CA LYS A 73 23.31 -19.35 6.46
C LYS A 73 23.62 -20.79 6.81
N LEU A 74 24.53 -21.41 6.08
CA LEU A 74 25.05 -22.73 6.42
C LEU A 74 26.17 -22.57 7.44
N SER A 75 26.21 -23.43 8.45
CA SER A 75 27.32 -23.44 9.41
C SER A 75 28.64 -23.75 8.71
N TYR A 76 29.69 -23.02 9.08
CA TYR A 76 31.05 -23.30 8.64
C TYR A 76 31.71 -24.26 9.65
N LYS A 77 32.18 -25.41 9.17
CA LYS A 77 32.93 -26.48 9.89
C LYS A 77 32.19 -27.14 11.07
N GLY A 78 32.08 -28.47 11.02
CA GLY A 78 31.83 -29.36 12.17
C GLY A 78 30.38 -29.50 12.66
N LEU A 79 29.55 -28.45 12.59
CA LEU A 79 28.14 -28.52 13.00
C LEU A 79 27.21 -28.57 11.78
N LYS A 80 26.40 -29.62 11.64
CA LYS A 80 25.36 -29.75 10.59
C LYS A 80 24.12 -28.88 10.88
N ALA A 81 24.31 -27.63 11.28
CA ALA A 81 23.22 -26.70 11.57
C ALA A 81 22.95 -25.75 10.40
N MET A 82 21.70 -25.31 10.27
CA MET A 82 21.27 -24.32 9.28
C MET A 82 20.63 -23.12 9.97
N GLY A 83 21.15 -21.94 9.66
CA GLY A 83 20.59 -20.65 10.03
C GLY A 83 19.62 -20.12 8.98
N ILE A 84 18.52 -19.55 9.44
CA ILE A 84 17.55 -18.80 8.62
C ILE A 84 17.44 -17.41 9.24
N ILE A 85 17.76 -16.38 8.46
CA ILE A 85 17.57 -14.97 8.84
C ILE A 85 16.31 -14.47 8.14
N ILE A 86 15.38 -13.96 8.92
CA ILE A 86 14.09 -13.45 8.47
C ILE A 86 14.08 -11.95 8.72
N VAL A 87 14.05 -11.16 7.65
CA VAL A 87 13.92 -9.71 7.73
C VAL A 87 12.45 -9.36 7.51
N CYS A 88 11.87 -8.58 8.42
CA CYS A 88 10.46 -8.21 8.37
C CYS A 88 10.28 -6.72 8.00
N LYS A 89 9.16 -6.41 7.35
CA LYS A 89 8.71 -5.06 6.98
C LYS A 89 8.39 -4.19 8.19
N ASP A 90 8.18 -4.80 9.36
CA ASP A 90 7.98 -4.12 10.63
C ASP A 90 9.27 -3.96 11.45
N VAL A 91 10.42 -3.88 10.74
CA VAL A 91 11.75 -3.57 11.29
C VAL A 91 12.34 -4.68 12.17
N ARG A 92 11.64 -5.81 12.33
CA ARG A 92 12.15 -6.97 13.09
C ARG A 92 13.09 -7.82 12.25
N ILE A 93 14.19 -8.26 12.87
CA ILE A 93 15.07 -9.30 12.33
C ILE A 93 15.01 -10.52 13.26
N VAL A 94 14.62 -11.66 12.70
CA VAL A 94 14.48 -12.92 13.43
C VAL A 94 15.46 -13.94 12.86
N LYS A 95 16.33 -14.47 13.72
CA LYS A 95 17.31 -15.48 13.30
C LYS A 95 16.98 -16.81 13.97
N LEU A 96 16.77 -17.85 13.17
CA LEU A 96 16.51 -19.22 13.60
C LEU A 96 17.72 -20.07 13.28
N ILE A 97 18.08 -20.98 14.19
CA ILE A 97 19.11 -21.99 13.98
C ILE A 97 18.44 -23.35 14.17
N LEU A 98 18.43 -24.16 13.12
CA LEU A 98 17.98 -25.54 13.17
C LEU A 98 19.22 -26.43 13.25
N SER A 99 19.33 -27.23 14.31
CA SER A 99 20.48 -28.13 14.52
C SER A 99 20.54 -29.27 13.50
N ASP A 100 19.41 -29.60 12.88
CA ASP A 100 19.28 -30.55 11.79
C ASP A 100 19.21 -29.78 10.46
N SER A 101 20.25 -29.89 9.64
CA SER A 101 20.33 -29.22 8.33
C SER A 101 19.21 -29.62 7.37
N ALA A 102 18.73 -30.86 7.40
CA ALA A 102 17.66 -31.30 6.50
C ALA A 102 16.34 -30.61 6.87
N LYS A 103 16.03 -30.54 8.17
CA LYS A 103 14.89 -29.76 8.68
C LYS A 103 15.01 -28.27 8.37
N GLY A 104 16.22 -27.71 8.48
CA GLY A 104 16.48 -26.32 8.10
C GLY A 104 16.23 -26.04 6.62
N ILE A 105 16.67 -26.93 5.73
CA ILE A 105 16.45 -26.79 4.28
C ILE A 105 14.96 -26.85 3.97
N ASP A 106 14.24 -27.80 4.58
CA ASP A 106 12.79 -27.91 4.39
C ASP A 106 12.04 -26.67 4.91
N ALA A 107 12.34 -26.19 6.12
CA ALA A 107 11.74 -24.99 6.69
C ALA A 107 11.97 -23.76 5.80
N PHE A 108 13.19 -23.57 5.29
CA PHE A 108 13.52 -22.46 4.40
C PHE A 108 12.75 -22.55 3.08
N ARG A 109 12.68 -23.75 2.47
CA ARG A 109 11.92 -23.99 1.23
C ARG A 109 10.45 -23.65 1.44
N GLN A 110 9.82 -24.18 2.50
CA GLN A 110 8.42 -23.89 2.81
C GLN A 110 8.18 -22.39 3.00
N LEU A 111 9.05 -21.68 3.74
CA LEU A 111 8.90 -20.24 3.90
C LEU A 111 9.04 -19.48 2.58
N ASN A 112 10.02 -19.84 1.77
CA ASN A 112 10.27 -19.22 0.47
C ASN A 112 9.06 -19.38 -0.47
N ASP A 113 8.45 -20.57 -0.50
CA ASP A 113 7.24 -20.86 -1.30
C ASP A 113 6.03 -20.02 -0.86
N LEU A 114 5.94 -19.67 0.43
CA LEU A 114 4.79 -18.95 0.99
C LEU A 114 4.88 -17.43 0.87
N ILE A 115 6.08 -16.84 0.97
CA ILE A 115 6.23 -15.38 1.05
C ILE A 115 6.38 -14.69 -0.30
N PHE A 116 6.78 -15.42 -1.36
CA PHE A 116 7.08 -14.83 -2.67
C PHE A 116 5.94 -15.00 -3.68
N PRO A 117 5.32 -13.89 -4.17
CA PRO A 117 4.19 -13.94 -5.09
C PRO A 117 4.41 -14.76 -6.36
N ALA A 118 5.62 -14.72 -6.93
CA ALA A 118 5.95 -15.37 -8.19
C ALA A 118 5.98 -16.91 -8.11
N PHE A 119 6.09 -17.48 -6.91
CA PHE A 119 6.25 -18.92 -6.69
C PHE A 119 5.17 -19.50 -5.76
N ARG A 120 4.11 -18.74 -5.48
CA ARG A 120 3.07 -19.20 -4.58
C ARG A 120 2.29 -20.36 -5.19
N SER A 121 2.36 -21.50 -4.52
CA SER A 121 1.54 -22.69 -4.80
C SER A 121 0.17 -22.65 -4.10
N ARG A 122 -0.09 -21.62 -3.28
CA ARG A 122 -1.30 -21.49 -2.45
C ARG A 122 -1.92 -20.10 -2.61
N GLU A 123 -3.24 -20.05 -2.41
CA GLU A 123 -3.97 -18.79 -2.34
C GLU A 123 -3.49 -17.92 -1.17
N LEU A 124 -3.79 -16.61 -1.25
CA LEU A 124 -3.63 -15.72 -0.11
C LEU A 124 -4.50 -16.20 1.06
N PHE A 125 -3.96 -16.16 2.28
CA PHE A 125 -4.72 -16.49 3.49
C PHE A 125 -6.04 -15.70 3.60
N ALA A 126 -6.08 -14.47 3.07
CA ALA A 126 -7.30 -13.66 3.03
C ALA A 126 -8.49 -14.36 2.36
N TYR A 127 -8.28 -15.14 1.30
CA TYR A 127 -9.34 -15.89 0.63
C TYR A 127 -9.80 -17.10 1.44
N ALA A 128 -8.84 -17.88 1.95
CA ALA A 128 -9.15 -19.03 2.81
C ALA A 128 -9.92 -18.61 4.07
N PHE A 129 -9.45 -17.54 4.72
CA PHE A 129 -10.08 -16.94 5.89
C PHE A 129 -11.45 -16.33 5.57
N GLY A 130 -11.56 -15.60 4.44
CA GLY A 130 -12.82 -15.00 4.00
C GLY A 130 -13.91 -16.05 3.78
N ARG A 131 -13.59 -17.18 3.14
CA ARG A 131 -14.53 -18.30 2.98
C ARG A 131 -15.04 -18.83 4.32
N LYS A 132 -14.15 -19.01 5.30
CA LYS A 132 -14.54 -19.43 6.66
C LYS A 132 -15.40 -18.40 7.39
N CYS A 133 -15.08 -17.12 7.28
CA CYS A 133 -15.89 -16.07 7.86
C CYS A 133 -17.32 -16.06 7.31
N LEU A 134 -17.50 -16.32 6.01
CA LEU A 134 -18.82 -16.42 5.37
C LEU A 134 -19.55 -17.71 5.78
N GLU A 135 -18.87 -18.86 5.76
CA GLU A 135 -19.46 -20.15 6.17
C GLU A 135 -19.98 -20.12 7.62
N GLU A 136 -19.27 -19.43 8.50
CA GLU A 136 -19.54 -19.40 9.95
C GLU A 136 -20.31 -18.15 10.40
N ASN A 137 -20.68 -17.25 9.48
CA ASN A 137 -21.27 -15.94 9.79
C ASN A 137 -20.50 -15.20 10.90
N ARG A 138 -19.17 -15.18 10.79
CA ARG A 138 -18.27 -14.75 11.86
C ARG A 138 -18.50 -13.30 12.29
N PHE A 139 -18.83 -12.42 11.34
CA PHE A 139 -19.00 -11.00 11.57
C PHE A 139 -20.47 -10.60 11.39
N LEU A 140 -20.96 -9.74 12.28
CA LEU A 140 -22.34 -9.25 12.25
C LEU A 140 -22.61 -8.25 11.12
N ALA A 141 -21.57 -7.62 10.60
CA ALA A 141 -21.66 -6.62 9.54
C ALA A 141 -20.60 -6.89 8.48
N ASP A 142 -20.93 -6.59 7.22
CA ASP A 142 -19.97 -6.65 6.13
C ASP A 142 -19.09 -5.38 6.13
N GLY A 143 -17.78 -5.58 6.21
CA GLY A 143 -16.81 -4.49 6.16
C GLY A 143 -16.69 -3.86 4.78
N TRP A 144 -17.19 -4.51 3.71
CA TRP A 144 -17.17 -3.98 2.35
C TRP A 144 -18.16 -2.82 2.15
N ASP A 145 -19.23 -2.76 2.96
CA ASP A 145 -20.27 -1.74 2.86
C ASP A 145 -19.94 -0.43 3.62
N VAL A 146 -18.76 -0.36 4.24
CA VAL A 146 -18.33 0.82 5.04
C VAL A 146 -18.21 2.08 4.17
N TYR A 147 -17.88 1.93 2.89
CA TYR A 147 -17.68 3.04 1.98
C TYR A 147 -18.56 2.92 0.73
N ASP A 148 -19.48 3.87 0.58
CA ASP A 148 -20.24 4.09 -0.64
C ASP A 148 -19.85 5.46 -1.24
N PRO A 149 -19.30 5.51 -2.48
CA PRO A 149 -18.88 6.77 -3.10
C PRO A 149 -20.00 7.80 -3.23
N THR A 150 -21.22 7.35 -3.54
CA THR A 150 -22.38 8.24 -3.72
C THR A 150 -22.76 8.90 -2.41
N SER A 151 -22.80 8.12 -1.32
CA SER A 151 -23.07 8.59 0.03
C SER A 151 -21.99 9.56 0.52
N GLU A 152 -20.71 9.32 0.21
CA GLU A 152 -19.64 10.26 0.56
C GLU A 152 -19.76 11.59 -0.20
N TYR A 153 -20.09 11.57 -1.49
CA TYR A 153 -20.35 12.79 -2.25
C TYR A 153 -21.62 13.51 -1.80
N HIS A 154 -22.65 12.77 -1.38
CA HIS A 154 -23.85 13.33 -0.77
C HIS A 154 -23.53 14.00 0.58
N ARG A 155 -22.72 13.37 1.42
CA ARG A 155 -22.27 13.94 2.72
C ARG A 155 -21.52 15.26 2.54
N GLN A 156 -20.75 15.39 1.45
CA GLN A 156 -20.08 16.65 1.09
C GLN A 156 -21.01 17.67 0.39
N ASN A 157 -22.26 17.30 0.10
CA ASN A 157 -23.28 18.12 -0.56
C ASN A 157 -22.82 18.66 -1.93
N ILE A 158 -22.06 17.89 -2.70
CA ILE A 158 -21.38 18.42 -3.90
C ILE A 158 -22.37 18.87 -4.99
N VAL A 159 -23.50 18.16 -5.14
CA VAL A 159 -24.49 18.39 -6.21
C VAL A 159 -25.16 19.75 -6.08
N ASN A 160 -25.53 20.13 -4.85
CA ASN A 160 -26.12 21.43 -4.57
C ASN A 160 -25.11 22.58 -4.63
N ASN A 161 -23.83 22.29 -4.86
CA ASN A 161 -22.74 23.25 -4.78
C ASN A 161 -21.91 23.32 -6.06
N GLY A 162 -22.52 23.05 -7.21
CA GLY A 162 -21.93 23.29 -8.53
C GLY A 162 -21.04 22.16 -9.04
N TRP A 163 -21.13 20.96 -8.45
CA TRP A 163 -20.42 19.77 -8.91
C TRP A 163 -21.42 18.69 -9.33
N ARG A 164 -20.99 17.76 -10.18
CA ARG A 164 -21.75 16.60 -10.61
C ARG A 164 -20.94 15.34 -10.43
N ILE A 165 -21.62 14.20 -10.35
CA ILE A 165 -21.00 12.88 -10.42
C ILE A 165 -21.01 12.45 -11.89
N SER A 166 -19.83 12.13 -12.41
CA SER A 166 -19.63 11.55 -13.74
C SER A 166 -19.47 10.04 -13.63
N ALA A 167 -20.14 9.31 -14.52
CA ALA A 167 -20.01 7.87 -14.72
C ALA A 167 -19.07 7.53 -15.90
N VAL A 168 -18.29 8.50 -16.39
CA VAL A 168 -17.36 8.30 -17.52
C VAL A 168 -16.36 7.15 -17.30
N ASN A 169 -16.11 6.77 -16.05
CA ASN A 169 -15.19 5.71 -15.67
C ASN A 169 -15.88 4.49 -15.04
N GLU A 170 -17.21 4.32 -15.23
CA GLU A 170 -17.98 3.28 -14.55
C GLU A 170 -17.42 1.86 -14.77
N ASP A 171 -16.91 1.59 -15.97
CA ASP A 171 -16.30 0.33 -16.38
C ASP A 171 -14.75 0.33 -16.33
N TYR A 172 -14.14 1.38 -15.77
CA TYR A 172 -12.71 1.60 -15.67
C TYR A 172 -11.95 1.74 -17.02
N SER A 173 -12.66 1.84 -18.15
CA SER A 173 -12.04 1.99 -19.48
C SER A 173 -11.38 3.35 -19.69
N PHE A 174 -11.88 4.40 -19.02
CA PHE A 174 -11.35 5.75 -19.09
C PHE A 174 -10.03 5.90 -18.30
N CYS A 175 -9.98 5.41 -17.06
CA CYS A 175 -8.80 5.37 -16.20
C CYS A 175 -8.88 4.20 -15.23
N ASP A 176 -8.12 3.14 -15.53
CA ASP A 176 -8.07 1.86 -14.81
C ASP A 176 -7.64 1.94 -13.34
N THR A 177 -7.11 3.09 -12.92
CA THR A 177 -6.60 3.32 -11.57
C THR A 177 -7.31 4.43 -10.81
N TYR A 178 -8.41 4.94 -11.37
CA TYR A 178 -9.37 5.82 -10.70
C TYR A 178 -10.62 5.04 -10.28
N PRO A 179 -11.43 5.58 -9.34
CA PRO A 179 -12.71 4.98 -8.99
C PRO A 179 -13.71 5.05 -10.17
N SER A 180 -14.78 4.26 -10.09
CA SER A 180 -15.81 4.18 -11.12
C SER A 180 -16.60 5.49 -11.28
N LEU A 181 -16.73 6.27 -10.20
CA LEU A 181 -17.42 7.55 -10.18
C LEU A 181 -16.44 8.69 -9.92
N LEU A 182 -16.54 9.76 -10.70
CA LEU A 182 -15.69 10.94 -10.57
C LEU A 182 -16.54 12.19 -10.34
N ALA A 183 -16.23 12.97 -9.30
CA ALA A 183 -16.86 14.26 -9.09
C ALA A 183 -16.09 15.39 -9.79
N VAL A 184 -16.80 16.17 -10.61
CA VAL A 184 -16.27 17.28 -11.45
C VAL A 184 -17.25 18.46 -11.42
N PRO A 185 -16.84 19.69 -11.77
CA PRO A 185 -17.78 20.82 -11.86
C PRO A 185 -18.94 20.51 -12.82
N VAL A 186 -20.12 21.08 -12.55
CA VAL A 186 -21.33 20.84 -13.37
C VAL A 186 -21.13 21.21 -14.84
N ASP A 187 -20.32 22.23 -15.11
CA ASP A 187 -20.03 22.75 -16.45
C ASP A 187 -18.98 21.92 -17.21
N VAL A 188 -18.34 20.94 -16.58
CA VAL A 188 -17.40 20.03 -17.25
C VAL A 188 -18.21 18.88 -17.84
N PRO A 189 -18.34 18.70 -19.17
CA PRO A 189 -18.97 17.51 -19.75
C PRO A 189 -17.99 16.32 -19.80
N ASP A 190 -18.51 15.10 -19.93
CA ASP A 190 -17.66 13.89 -20.00
C ASP A 190 -16.73 13.90 -21.22
N GLU A 191 -17.17 14.45 -22.36
CA GLU A 191 -16.34 14.64 -23.56
C GLU A 191 -15.07 15.47 -23.26
N LEU A 192 -15.18 16.51 -22.42
CA LEU A 192 -14.02 17.32 -22.04
C LEU A 192 -13.03 16.49 -21.20
N LEU A 193 -13.53 15.62 -20.33
CA LEU A 193 -12.70 14.69 -19.57
C LEU A 193 -11.94 13.75 -20.52
N ILE A 194 -12.64 13.14 -21.48
CA ILE A 194 -12.06 12.24 -22.48
C ILE A 194 -10.95 12.95 -23.29
N GLN A 195 -11.19 14.17 -23.74
CA GLN A 195 -10.22 14.94 -24.53
C GLN A 195 -9.00 15.41 -23.70
N SER A 196 -9.20 15.69 -22.40
CA SER A 196 -8.12 16.10 -21.49
C SER A 196 -7.24 14.93 -21.04
N ALA A 197 -7.81 13.73 -20.90
CA ALA A 197 -7.16 12.59 -20.26
C ALA A 197 -5.79 12.20 -20.84
N PRO A 198 -5.56 12.21 -22.18
CA PRO A 198 -4.24 11.91 -22.75
C PRO A 198 -3.14 12.88 -22.32
N HIS A 199 -3.50 14.09 -21.86
CA HIS A 199 -2.53 15.05 -21.34
C HIS A 199 -2.17 14.79 -19.86
N ARG A 200 -2.78 13.83 -19.19
CA ARG A 200 -2.52 13.50 -17.78
C ARG A 200 -1.91 12.11 -17.69
N ALA A 201 -0.82 11.97 -16.94
CA ALA A 201 -0.14 10.67 -16.82
C ALA A 201 -1.10 9.58 -16.30
N ASN A 202 -1.19 8.46 -17.03
CA ASN A 202 -2.15 7.37 -16.79
C ASN A 202 -3.61 7.81 -16.80
N PHE A 203 -3.96 8.86 -17.57
CA PHE A 203 -5.33 9.35 -17.74
C PHE A 203 -5.98 9.86 -16.44
N ARG A 204 -5.18 10.11 -15.40
CA ARG A 204 -5.65 10.59 -14.09
C ARG A 204 -5.90 12.09 -14.11
N VAL A 205 -7.04 12.47 -14.67
CA VAL A 205 -7.53 13.85 -14.74
C VAL A 205 -7.79 14.45 -13.35
N PRO A 206 -7.81 15.78 -13.22
CA PRO A 206 -8.29 16.45 -12.00
C PRO A 206 -9.71 16.02 -11.63
N ALA A 207 -9.86 15.42 -10.45
CA ALA A 207 -11.16 15.02 -9.89
C ALA A 207 -11.27 15.44 -8.42
N LEU A 208 -12.48 15.76 -7.96
CA LEU A 208 -12.76 16.22 -6.61
C LEU A 208 -12.44 15.14 -5.57
N SER A 209 -11.69 15.52 -4.54
CA SER A 209 -11.48 14.74 -3.32
C SER A 209 -12.28 15.29 -2.15
N TRP A 210 -12.37 16.62 -2.04
CA TRP A 210 -13.07 17.28 -0.95
C TRP A 210 -13.61 18.66 -1.35
N LEU A 211 -14.79 19.03 -0.85
CA LEU A 211 -15.39 20.36 -1.04
C LEU A 211 -15.69 21.03 0.31
N HIS A 212 -15.25 22.28 0.48
CA HIS A 212 -15.54 23.05 1.69
C HIS A 212 -17.03 23.43 1.77
N PRO A 213 -17.71 23.17 2.90
CA PRO A 213 -19.16 23.36 3.02
C PRO A 213 -19.64 24.81 2.96
N GLU A 214 -18.77 25.78 3.26
CA GLU A 214 -19.10 27.21 3.22
C GLU A 214 -18.41 27.96 2.07
N SER A 215 -17.07 28.02 2.08
CA SER A 215 -16.28 28.79 1.10
C SER A 215 -16.30 28.25 -0.33
N ARG A 216 -16.81 27.03 -0.54
CA ARG A 216 -16.79 26.30 -1.83
C ARG A 216 -15.39 26.02 -2.39
N ALA A 217 -14.34 26.16 -1.57
CA ALA A 217 -13.00 25.75 -1.96
C ALA A 217 -12.95 24.23 -2.17
N SER A 218 -12.52 23.81 -3.36
CA SER A 218 -12.37 22.41 -3.73
C SER A 218 -10.93 21.95 -3.63
N LEU A 219 -10.72 20.73 -3.12
CA LEU A 219 -9.49 19.99 -3.26
C LEU A 219 -9.66 18.95 -4.37
N THR A 220 -9.02 19.18 -5.51
CA THR A 220 -8.96 18.22 -6.62
C THR A 220 -7.59 17.55 -6.67
N ARG A 221 -7.53 16.29 -7.11
CA ARG A 221 -6.28 15.53 -7.30
C ARG A 221 -6.14 15.07 -8.75
N ALA A 222 -4.92 15.07 -9.24
CA ALA A 222 -4.57 14.66 -10.61
C ALA A 222 -3.18 14.03 -10.65
N SER A 223 -2.81 13.53 -11.82
CA SER A 223 -1.41 13.26 -12.18
C SER A 223 -0.76 14.48 -12.84
N GLN A 224 0.57 14.41 -13.01
CA GLN A 224 1.32 15.43 -13.74
C GLN A 224 0.85 15.55 -15.20
N PRO A 225 0.92 16.74 -15.82
CA PRO A 225 0.64 16.91 -17.23
C PRO A 225 1.77 16.31 -18.11
N MET A 226 1.41 15.85 -19.30
CA MET A 226 2.28 15.21 -20.28
C MET A 226 2.82 16.24 -21.28
N VAL A 227 3.50 17.25 -20.75
CA VAL A 227 4.07 18.38 -21.49
C VAL A 227 5.25 17.93 -22.35
N GLY A 228 6.21 17.25 -21.73
CA GLY A 228 7.40 16.73 -22.40
C GLY A 228 8.32 17.82 -22.98
N LEU A 229 9.41 17.39 -23.62
CA LEU A 229 10.42 18.29 -24.21
C LEU A 229 9.86 19.21 -25.30
N HIS A 230 8.77 18.81 -25.95
CA HIS A 230 8.12 19.61 -27.00
C HIS A 230 7.12 20.62 -26.47
N ASN A 231 7.00 20.78 -25.14
CA ASN A 231 6.07 21.71 -24.52
C ASN A 231 4.63 21.51 -25.03
N ARG A 232 4.19 20.24 -25.12
CA ARG A 232 2.87 19.87 -25.62
C ARG A 232 1.79 20.52 -24.77
N ARG A 233 0.73 20.95 -25.44
CA ARG A 233 -0.45 21.57 -24.84
C ARG A 233 -1.68 20.73 -25.12
N ASN A 234 -2.72 20.92 -24.32
CA ASN A 234 -4.02 20.33 -24.56
C ASN A 234 -5.08 21.35 -24.13
N SER A 235 -5.84 21.87 -25.09
CA SER A 235 -6.87 22.90 -24.81
C SER A 235 -8.00 22.40 -23.94
N ALA A 236 -8.32 21.10 -23.99
CA ALA A 236 -9.32 20.49 -23.12
C ALA A 236 -8.85 20.41 -21.66
N ASP A 237 -7.57 20.11 -21.40
CA ASP A 237 -6.99 20.16 -20.05
C ASP A 237 -6.90 21.59 -19.52
N GLU A 238 -6.48 22.54 -20.36
CA GLU A 238 -6.48 23.98 -20.03
C GLU A 238 -7.90 24.46 -19.64
N GLN A 239 -8.92 24.10 -20.42
CA GLN A 239 -10.33 24.41 -20.14
C GLN A 239 -10.86 23.69 -18.90
N LEU A 240 -10.47 22.43 -18.67
CA LEU A 240 -10.86 21.66 -17.48
C LEU A 240 -10.36 22.35 -16.20
N ILE A 241 -9.10 22.77 -16.18
CA ILE A 241 -8.50 23.51 -15.06
C ILE A 241 -9.20 24.86 -14.84
N GLU A 242 -9.53 25.57 -15.93
CA GLU A 242 -10.29 26.82 -15.85
C GLU A 242 -11.69 26.62 -15.23
N LEU A 243 -12.40 25.56 -15.61
CA LEU A 243 -13.72 25.25 -15.06
C LEU A 243 -13.65 24.85 -13.58
N ILE A 244 -12.60 24.14 -13.16
CA ILE A 244 -12.36 23.85 -11.74
C ILE A 244 -12.13 25.13 -10.94
N ARG A 245 -11.31 26.06 -11.46
CA ARG A 245 -11.13 27.37 -10.83
C ARG A 245 -12.46 28.12 -10.71
N ARG A 246 -13.25 28.15 -11.78
CA ARG A 246 -14.55 28.87 -11.85
C ARG A 246 -15.63 28.28 -10.95
N ALA A 247 -15.54 26.99 -10.61
CA ALA A 247 -16.46 26.34 -9.68
C ALA A 247 -16.49 27.01 -8.30
N ASN A 248 -15.45 27.77 -7.94
CA ASN A 248 -15.46 28.64 -6.77
C ASN A 248 -15.48 30.12 -7.18
N ALA A 249 -16.67 30.74 -7.17
CA ALA A 249 -16.85 32.15 -7.51
C ALA A 249 -16.17 33.14 -6.52
N ASN A 250 -15.72 32.66 -5.35
CA ASN A 250 -15.10 33.51 -4.32
C ASN A 250 -13.61 33.77 -4.55
N THR A 251 -12.99 33.13 -5.55
CA THR A 251 -11.57 33.31 -5.88
C THR A 251 -11.35 33.43 -7.38
N SER A 252 -10.41 34.30 -7.75
CA SER A 252 -9.94 34.41 -9.12
C SER A 252 -8.70 33.56 -9.39
N ASP A 253 -8.06 32.94 -8.39
CA ASP A 253 -6.82 32.16 -8.57
C ASP A 253 -7.00 30.70 -8.10
N LEU A 254 -6.41 29.76 -8.85
CA LEU A 254 -6.34 28.34 -8.49
C LEU A 254 -4.92 27.96 -8.08
N LEU A 255 -4.77 27.45 -6.86
CA LEU A 255 -3.49 26.97 -6.36
C LEU A 255 -3.23 25.51 -6.78
N ILE A 256 -2.19 25.30 -7.59
CA ILE A 256 -1.65 23.98 -7.92
C ILE A 256 -0.48 23.66 -6.99
N LEU A 257 -0.62 22.59 -6.21
CA LEU A 257 0.44 22.09 -5.33
C LEU A 257 1.09 20.86 -5.94
N ASP A 258 2.29 21.03 -6.52
CA ASP A 258 3.11 19.91 -6.93
C ASP A 258 3.87 19.37 -5.71
N ALA A 259 3.55 18.14 -5.31
CA ALA A 259 4.19 17.51 -4.16
C ALA A 259 5.72 17.42 -4.29
N ARG A 260 6.24 17.34 -5.52
CA ARG A 260 7.65 17.08 -5.80
C ARG A 260 8.54 18.29 -5.43
N PRO A 261 9.86 18.08 -5.27
CA PRO A 261 10.82 19.16 -5.36
C PRO A 261 10.84 19.71 -6.79
N GLN A 262 10.94 21.03 -6.94
CA GLN A 262 10.95 21.71 -8.24
C GLN A 262 11.94 21.07 -9.24
N ARG A 263 13.17 20.77 -8.81
CA ARG A 263 14.18 20.10 -9.65
C ARG A 263 13.71 18.77 -10.25
N VAL A 264 12.95 17.98 -9.48
CA VAL A 264 12.44 16.67 -9.91
C VAL A 264 11.26 16.84 -10.84
N ALA A 265 10.40 17.84 -10.58
CA ALA A 265 9.30 18.18 -11.46
C ALA A 265 9.80 18.62 -12.84
N LEU A 266 10.80 19.50 -12.89
CA LEU A 266 11.44 19.94 -14.13
C LEU A 266 12.19 18.80 -14.84
N ALA A 267 12.87 17.91 -14.10
CA ALA A 267 13.53 16.74 -14.68
C ALA A 267 12.55 15.74 -15.35
N ASN A 268 11.29 15.68 -14.88
CA ASN A 268 10.29 14.80 -15.50
C ASN A 268 9.83 15.28 -16.89
N VAL A 269 10.10 16.53 -17.27
CA VAL A 269 9.88 17.03 -18.64
C VAL A 269 10.66 16.20 -19.65
N ALA A 270 11.90 15.80 -19.33
CA ALA A 270 12.72 14.94 -20.17
C ALA A 270 12.14 13.52 -20.36
N LYS A 271 11.24 13.09 -19.48
CA LYS A 271 10.54 11.80 -19.54
C LYS A 271 9.12 11.89 -20.12
N GLY A 272 8.76 13.04 -20.70
CA GLY A 272 7.44 13.27 -21.28
C GLY A 272 6.40 13.85 -20.32
N GLY A 273 6.69 13.93 -19.02
CA GLY A 273 5.83 14.58 -18.01
C GLY A 273 6.05 16.09 -17.96
N GLY A 274 5.81 16.70 -16.80
CA GLY A 274 6.07 18.12 -16.61
C GLY A 274 5.27 18.75 -15.48
N VAL A 275 5.02 20.05 -15.64
CA VAL A 275 4.25 20.92 -14.75
C VAL A 275 3.38 21.85 -15.60
N GLU A 276 2.27 22.33 -15.04
CA GLU A 276 1.42 23.32 -15.67
C GLU A 276 2.21 24.60 -15.96
N ASN A 277 2.19 25.06 -17.22
CA ASN A 277 2.85 26.29 -17.63
C ASN A 277 1.88 27.48 -17.47
N ILE A 278 2.20 28.40 -16.56
CA ILE A 278 1.38 29.59 -16.25
C ILE A 278 1.11 30.52 -17.44
N SER A 279 1.81 30.33 -18.57
CA SER A 279 1.54 31.08 -19.81
C SER A 279 0.31 30.54 -20.55
N TYR A 280 -0.08 29.29 -20.30
CA TYR A 280 -1.20 28.60 -20.96
C TYR A 280 -2.34 28.32 -19.99
N TYR A 281 -2.01 27.91 -18.77
CA TYR A 281 -2.97 27.79 -17.68
C TYR A 281 -3.10 29.17 -17.02
N ARG A 282 -4.21 29.85 -17.29
CA ARG A 282 -4.48 31.20 -16.76
C ARG A 282 -4.98 31.12 -15.32
N ASP A 283 -4.72 32.18 -14.57
CA ASP A 283 -5.29 32.35 -13.23
C ASP A 283 -4.98 31.16 -12.30
N ILE A 284 -3.73 30.66 -12.40
CA ILE A 284 -3.19 29.65 -11.51
C ILE A 284 -1.91 30.15 -10.82
N THR A 285 -1.69 29.65 -9.61
CA THR A 285 -0.41 29.72 -8.91
C THR A 285 0.13 28.31 -8.71
N CYS A 286 1.38 28.04 -9.08
CA CYS A 286 2.02 26.74 -8.86
C CYS A 286 3.05 26.82 -7.71
N LYS A 287 2.97 25.88 -6.75
CA LYS A 287 3.94 25.74 -5.65
C LYS A 287 4.46 24.31 -5.53
N PHE A 288 5.76 24.18 -5.22
CA PHE A 288 6.44 22.89 -5.03
C PHE A 288 6.62 22.58 -3.55
N MET A 289 6.24 21.38 -3.12
CA MET A 289 6.23 20.99 -1.70
C MET A 289 7.51 20.28 -1.22
N GLY A 290 8.41 19.91 -2.14
CA GLY A 290 9.72 19.37 -1.76
C GLY A 290 9.72 17.92 -1.27
N ILE A 291 8.61 17.19 -1.42
CA ILE A 291 8.45 15.81 -0.95
C ILE A 291 9.22 14.86 -1.88
N GLN A 292 10.24 14.18 -1.35
CA GLN A 292 11.06 13.26 -2.14
C GLN A 292 10.26 12.04 -2.64
N ASN A 293 10.77 11.37 -3.67
CA ASN A 293 10.12 10.20 -4.25
C ASN A 293 10.18 8.96 -3.33
N ILE A 294 9.49 7.89 -3.74
CA ILE A 294 9.40 6.63 -2.99
C ILE A 294 10.76 5.96 -2.71
N HIS A 295 11.79 6.21 -3.52
CA HIS A 295 13.13 5.63 -3.31
C HIS A 295 13.84 6.31 -2.14
N ALA A 296 13.74 7.64 -2.06
CA ALA A 296 14.25 8.39 -0.91
C ALA A 296 13.49 8.02 0.38
N MET A 297 12.16 7.89 0.31
CA MET A 297 11.35 7.46 1.46
C MET A 297 11.71 6.04 1.92
N ARG A 298 11.98 5.13 0.99
CA ARG A 298 12.46 3.78 1.31
C ARG A 298 13.84 3.80 1.95
N ALA A 299 14.78 4.57 1.41
CA ALA A 299 16.12 4.71 1.97
C ALA A 299 16.12 5.36 3.37
N SER A 300 15.12 6.17 3.69
CA SER A 300 14.95 6.75 5.03
C SER A 300 14.53 5.73 6.10
N GLN A 301 14.09 4.52 5.71
CA GLN A 301 13.67 3.46 6.65
C GLN A 301 14.77 2.46 6.98
N THR A 302 15.91 2.52 6.27
CA THR A 302 17.08 1.65 6.45
C THR A 302 18.17 2.38 7.20
#